data_AF-A0A8T1A7F4-F1
#
_entry.id   AF-A0A8T1A7F4-F1
#
_cell.length_a   1.000
_cell.length_b   1.000
_cell.length_c   1.000
_cell.angle_alpha   90.00
_cell.angle_beta   90.00
_cell.angle_gamma   90.00
#
_symmetry.space_group_name_H-M   'P 1'
#
loop_
_entity.id
_entity.type
_entity.pdbx_description
1 polymer ?
#
loop_
_entity_poly.entity_id
_entity_poly.type
_entity_poly.pdbx_seq_one_letter_code
_entity_poly.pdbx_strand_id
1 'polypeptide(L)'
;MGGPRGRYSEEELAKALTRVREGDSYAHVARTSPIPLRTLFAKAKAARALEEGDSMVQVVVKPTRRGPKPALPAFMEADLVEWIASMQRVGLPQGRAGILSKANEL
;
A
#
# COMPACT_ATOMS: atom_id res chain seq x y z
N MET A 1 -9.51 20.69 16.89
CA MET A 1 -10.62 19.91 16.29
C MET A 1 -10.12 19.16 15.06
N GLY A 2 -9.64 17.93 15.21
CA GLY A 2 -9.29 17.07 14.09
C GLY A 2 -10.53 16.32 13.62
N GLY A 3 -11.09 16.71 12.46
CA GLY A 3 -12.29 16.07 11.91
C GLY A 3 -12.11 14.57 11.66
N PRO A 4 -13.22 13.80 11.58
CA PRO A 4 -13.18 12.34 11.48
C PRO A 4 -12.34 11.91 10.28
N ARG A 5 -11.35 11.06 10.55
CA ARG A 5 -10.48 10.44 9.54
C ARG A 5 -11.30 9.36 8.82
N GLY A 6 -11.93 9.75 7.71
CA GLY A 6 -12.75 8.87 6.87
C GLY A 6 -13.80 9.64 6.07
N ARG A 7 -13.39 10.63 5.27
CA ARG A 7 -14.32 11.55 4.58
C ARG A 7 -14.59 11.24 3.11
N TYR A 8 -13.98 10.21 2.54
CA TYR A 8 -14.20 9.87 1.14
C TYR A 8 -14.05 8.38 0.88
N SER A 9 -14.87 7.84 -0.02
CA SER A 9 -14.78 6.46 -0.49
C SER A 9 -13.66 6.28 -1.52
N GLU A 10 -13.28 5.03 -1.79
CA GLU A 10 -12.33 4.72 -2.86
C GLU A 10 -12.87 5.12 -4.24
N GLU A 11 -14.18 4.98 -4.45
CA GLU A 11 -14.87 5.38 -5.68
C GLU A 11 -14.79 6.90 -5.91
N GLU A 12 -15.02 7.69 -4.86
CA GLU A 12 -14.91 9.15 -4.92
C GLU A 12 -13.48 9.60 -5.21
N LEU A 13 -12.49 8.91 -4.63
CA LEU A 13 -11.09 9.16 -4.92
C LEU A 13 -10.74 8.82 -6.37
N ALA A 14 -11.19 7.66 -6.87
CA ALA A 14 -10.95 7.24 -8.25
C ALA A 14 -11.54 8.23 -9.25
N LYS A 15 -12.80 8.64 -9.05
CA LYS A 15 -13.47 9.66 -9.87
C LYS A 15 -12.73 11.00 -9.86
N ALA A 16 -12.26 11.44 -8.70
CA ALA A 16 -11.51 12.69 -8.59
C ALA A 16 -10.14 12.62 -9.30
N LEU A 17 -9.47 11.47 -9.25
CA LEU A 17 -8.19 11.26 -9.96
C LEU A 17 -8.37 11.22 -11.48
N THR A 18 -9.46 10.62 -11.98
CA THR A 18 -9.80 10.64 -13.41
C THR A 18 -9.95 12.07 -13.92
N ARG A 19 -10.69 12.93 -13.20
CA ARG A 19 -10.85 14.35 -13.56
C ARG A 19 -9.51 15.09 -13.63
N VAL A 20 -8.61 14.84 -12.67
CA VAL A 20 -7.25 15.43 -12.68
C VAL A 20 -6.44 14.93 -13.89
N ARG A 21 -6.59 13.66 -14.28
CA ARG A 21 -5.95 13.11 -15.49
C ARG A 21 -6.52 13.72 -16.77
N GLU A 22 -7.82 13.98 -16.81
CA GLU A 22 -8.51 14.65 -17.92
C GLU A 22 -8.15 16.16 -18.05
N GLY A 23 -7.44 16.72 -17.07
CA GLY A 23 -6.89 18.08 -17.13
C GLY A 23 -7.53 19.07 -16.15
N ASP A 24 -8.48 18.66 -15.31
CA ASP A 24 -9.04 19.54 -14.29
C ASP A 24 -7.95 19.98 -13.29
N SER A 25 -8.00 21.26 -12.90
CA SER A 25 -7.12 21.78 -11.86
C SER A 25 -7.40 21.11 -10.50
N TYR A 26 -6.33 20.71 -9.81
CA TYR A 26 -6.39 20.17 -8.45
C TYR A 26 -7.24 21.03 -7.48
N ALA A 27 -7.14 22.36 -7.58
CA ALA A 27 -7.91 23.28 -6.73
C ALA A 27 -9.41 23.31 -7.10
N HIS A 28 -9.74 23.05 -8.36
CA HIS A 28 -11.13 22.92 -8.79
C HIS A 28 -11.73 21.59 -8.30
N VAL A 29 -10.99 20.49 -8.45
CA VAL A 29 -11.42 19.16 -7.98
C VAL A 29 -11.55 19.13 -6.45
N ALA A 30 -10.63 19.73 -5.70
CA ALA A 30 -10.71 19.78 -4.23
C ALA A 30 -11.89 20.59 -3.69
N ARG A 31 -12.37 21.60 -4.45
CA ARG A 31 -13.55 22.40 -4.07
C ARG A 31 -14.87 21.71 -4.43
N THR A 32 -14.85 20.80 -5.41
CA THR A 32 -16.06 20.14 -5.96
C THR A 32 -16.15 18.67 -5.59
N SER A 33 -15.27 18.18 -4.72
CA SER A 33 -15.25 16.80 -4.23
C SER A 33 -14.96 16.76 -2.73
N PRO A 34 -15.26 15.65 -2.05
CA PRO A 34 -14.89 15.45 -0.65
C PRO A 34 -13.38 15.20 -0.45
N ILE A 35 -12.58 15.20 -1.53
CA ILE A 35 -11.15 14.88 -1.49
C ILE A 35 -10.31 16.13 -1.18
N PRO A 36 -9.54 16.15 -0.08
CA PRO A 36 -8.65 17.26 0.23
C PRO A 36 -7.57 17.44 -0.85
N LEU A 37 -7.20 18.70 -1.13
CA LEU A 37 -6.17 19.05 -2.12
C LEU A 37 -4.86 18.27 -1.94
N ARG A 38 -4.38 18.15 -0.70
CA ARG A 38 -3.17 17.39 -0.35
C ARG A 38 -3.27 15.92 -0.76
N THR A 39 -4.46 15.32 -0.62
CA THR A 39 -4.71 13.92 -1.01
C THR A 39 -4.65 13.78 -2.53
N LEU A 40 -5.27 14.70 -3.28
CA LEU A 40 -5.24 14.68 -4.74
C LEU A 40 -3.80 14.76 -5.27
N PHE A 41 -2.99 15.69 -4.75
CA PHE A 41 -1.58 15.78 -5.13
C PHE A 41 -0.81 14.49 -4.83
N ALA A 42 -0.93 13.96 -3.60
CA ALA A 42 -0.21 12.77 -3.20
C ALA A 42 -0.61 11.54 -4.03
N LYS A 43 -1.91 11.34 -4.26
CA LYS A 43 -2.45 10.19 -4.99
C LYS A 43 -2.24 10.30 -6.50
N ALA A 44 -2.37 11.49 -7.09
CA ALA A 44 -2.11 11.70 -8.52
C ALA A 44 -0.61 11.56 -8.84
N LYS A 45 0.27 12.10 -7.98
CA LYS A 45 1.73 11.88 -8.12
C LYS A 45 2.06 10.40 -8.07
N ALA A 46 1.48 9.66 -7.13
CA ALA A 46 1.70 8.24 -7.01
C ALA A 46 1.18 7.43 -8.22
N ALA A 47 0.01 7.82 -8.75
CA ALA A 47 -0.57 7.19 -9.93
C ALA A 47 0.32 7.39 -11.17
N ARG A 48 0.87 8.59 -11.38
CA ARG A 48 1.82 8.87 -12.46
C ARG A 48 3.12 8.10 -12.32
N ALA A 49 3.70 8.08 -11.13
CA ALA A 49 4.94 7.34 -10.90
C ALA A 49 4.78 5.81 -11.13
N LEU A 50 3.60 5.25 -10.84
CA LEU A 50 3.28 3.87 -11.17
C LEU A 50 3.18 3.63 -12.70
N GLU A 51 2.58 4.57 -13.44
CA GLU A 51 2.50 4.54 -14.91
C GLU A 51 3.88 4.70 -15.56
N GLU A 52 4.74 5.53 -14.98
CA GLU A 52 6.11 5.80 -15.44
C GLU A 52 7.10 4.68 -15.06
N GLY A 53 6.62 3.59 -14.44
CA GLY A 53 7.44 2.44 -14.08
C GLY A 53 8.41 2.70 -12.91
N ASP A 54 8.20 3.77 -12.14
CA ASP A 54 8.97 4.04 -10.94
C ASP A 54 8.54 3.06 -9.83
N SER A 55 9.21 1.91 -9.80
CA SER A 55 9.03 0.81 -8.85
C SER A 55 9.09 1.24 -7.37
N MET A 56 9.64 2.43 -7.08
CA MET A 56 9.72 2.96 -5.73
C MET A 56 8.36 3.47 -5.20
N VAL A 57 7.34 3.56 -6.05
CA VAL A 57 5.99 4.06 -5.72
C VAL A 57 4.95 2.92 -5.69
N GLN A 58 5.36 1.73 -5.26
CA GLN A 58 4.40 0.72 -4.77
C GLN A 58 3.74 1.11 -3.42
N VAL A 59 4.09 2.29 -2.89
CA VAL A 59 3.95 2.68 -1.48
C VAL A 59 2.62 3.34 -1.13
N VAL A 60 1.83 3.80 -2.10
CA VAL A 60 0.64 4.63 -1.82
C VAL A 60 -0.70 3.88 -1.96
N VAL A 61 -0.71 2.71 -2.60
CA VAL A 61 -1.93 1.89 -2.73
C VAL A 61 -1.97 0.78 -1.67
N LYS A 62 -0.84 0.14 -1.35
CA LYS A 62 -0.74 -0.66 -0.13
C LYS A 62 -0.44 0.25 1.05
N PRO A 63 -1.10 0.09 2.22
CA PRO A 63 -0.70 0.78 3.43
C PRO A 63 0.80 0.53 3.65
N THR A 64 1.61 1.58 3.60
CA THR A 64 3.03 1.46 3.94
C THR A 64 3.12 0.86 5.35
N ARG A 65 3.83 -0.26 5.50
CA ARG A 65 4.02 -0.90 6.81
C ARG A 65 4.58 0.15 7.77
N ARG A 66 3.83 0.46 8.83
CA ARG A 66 4.28 1.39 9.86
C ARG A 66 5.30 0.69 10.76
N GLY A 67 6.29 1.44 11.23
CA GLY A 67 7.32 0.96 12.14
C GLY A 67 8.69 0.79 11.50
N PRO A 68 9.66 0.20 12.23
CA PRO A 68 11.02 0.00 11.76
C PRO A 68 11.08 -0.81 10.47
N LYS A 69 12.13 -0.57 9.67
CA LYS A 69 12.43 -1.37 8.49
C LYS A 69 12.52 -2.85 8.90
N PRO A 70 11.85 -3.77 8.18
CA PRO A 70 11.94 -5.19 8.50
C PRO A 70 13.40 -5.66 8.43
N ALA A 71 13.77 -6.56 9.34
CA ALA A 71 15.11 -7.13 9.39
C ALA A 71 15.38 -8.04 8.18
N LEU A 72 14.34 -8.66 7.64
CA LEU A 72 14.41 -9.50 6.46
C LEU A 72 14.06 -8.69 5.19
N PRO A 73 14.79 -8.90 4.09
CA PRO A 73 14.37 -8.48 2.76
C PRO A 73 13.00 -9.07 2.38
N ALA A 74 12.26 -8.35 1.53
CA ALA A 74 10.90 -8.74 1.15
C ALA A 74 10.81 -10.11 0.46
N PHE A 75 11.83 -10.50 -0.32
CA PHE A 75 11.86 -11.81 -0.99
C PHE A 75 12.00 -12.96 0.02
N MET A 76 12.87 -12.80 1.03
CA MET A 76 13.04 -13.80 2.10
C MET A 76 11.78 -13.94 2.95
N GLU A 77 11.08 -12.82 3.22
CA GLU A 77 9.79 -12.86 3.92
C GLU A 77 8.73 -13.59 3.09
N ALA A 78 8.71 -13.41 1.76
CA ALA A 78 7.79 -14.12 0.88
C ALA A 78 8.05 -15.64 0.88
N ASP A 79 9.31 -16.05 0.79
CA ASP A 79 9.70 -17.47 0.83
C ASP A 79 9.31 -18.12 2.17
N LEU A 80 9.51 -17.40 3.28
CA LEU A 80 9.07 -17.87 4.61
C LEU A 80 7.56 -18.03 4.70
N VAL A 81 6.80 -17.07 4.18
CA VAL A 81 5.33 -17.13 4.18
C VAL A 81 4.84 -18.30 3.33
N GLU A 82 5.43 -18.52 2.16
CA GLU A 82 5.08 -19.65 1.28
C GLU A 82 5.38 -21.00 1.95
N TRP A 83 6.54 -21.11 2.61
CA TRP A 83 6.88 -22.31 3.37
C TRP A 83 5.91 -22.54 4.54
N ILE A 84 5.60 -21.51 5.34
CA ILE A 84 4.64 -21.60 6.45
C ILE A 84 3.26 -22.06 5.93
N ALA A 85 2.77 -21.43 4.86
CA ALA A 85 1.48 -21.78 4.26
C ALA A 85 1.47 -23.23 3.76
N SER A 86 2.56 -23.69 3.15
CA SER A 86 2.72 -25.07 2.69
C SER A 86 2.68 -26.07 3.86
N MET A 87 3.40 -25.77 4.95
CA MET A 87 3.40 -26.60 6.17
C MET A 87 2.01 -26.68 6.81
N GLN A 88 1.24 -25.58 6.79
CA GLN A 88 -0.14 -25.58 7.28
C GLN A 88 -1.07 -26.41 6.40
N ARG A 89 -0.95 -26.32 5.08
CA ARG A 89 -1.79 -27.09 4.12
C ARG A 89 -1.60 -28.60 4.27
N VAL A 90 -0.39 -29.05 4.60
CA VAL A 90 -0.10 -30.48 4.86
C VAL A 90 -0.40 -30.91 6.29
N GLY A 91 -1.02 -30.04 7.12
CA GLY A 91 -1.42 -30.37 8.48
C GLY A 91 -0.28 -30.34 9.51
N LEU A 92 0.85 -29.70 9.19
CA LEU A 92 2.04 -29.60 10.05
C LEU A 92 2.36 -28.14 10.40
N PRO A 93 1.46 -27.40 11.07
CA PRO A 93 1.68 -25.99 11.38
C PRO A 93 2.95 -25.78 12.21
N GLN A 94 3.78 -24.83 11.79
CA GLN A 94 5.04 -24.52 12.46
C GLN A 94 4.84 -23.45 13.53
N GLY A 95 5.32 -23.74 14.74
CA GLY A 95 5.36 -22.78 15.83
C GLY A 95 6.49 -21.75 15.66
N ARG A 96 6.52 -20.75 16.54
CA ARG A 96 7.52 -19.66 16.51
C ARG A 96 8.96 -20.17 16.40
N ALA A 97 9.32 -21.20 17.17
CA ALA A 97 10.70 -21.73 17.18
C ALA A 97 11.11 -22.31 15.83
N GLY A 98 10.23 -23.10 15.19
CA GLY A 98 10.49 -23.68 13.86
C GLY A 98 10.58 -22.61 12.78
N ILE A 99 9.71 -21.59 12.85
CA ILE A 99 9.76 -20.44 11.94
C ILE A 99 11.07 -19.67 12.08
N LEU A 100 11.53 -19.42 13.31
CA LEU A 100 12.81 -18.73 13.55
C LEU A 100 14.01 -19.56 13.07
N SER A 101 14.00 -20.88 13.27
CA SER A 101 15.05 -21.76 12.73
C SER A 101 15.11 -21.65 11.21
N LYS A 102 13.96 -21.80 10.54
CA LYS A 102 13.90 -21.70 9.08
C LYS A 102 14.33 -20.33 8.56
N ALA A 103 13.96 -19.26 9.26
CA ALA A 103 14.35 -17.90 8.90
C ALA A 103 15.86 -17.64 9.03
N ASN A 104 16.55 -18.34 9.95
CA ASN A 104 18.00 -18.24 10.10
C ASN A 104 18.77 -19.09 9.07
N GLU A 105 18.10 -20.03 8.39
CA GLU A 105 18.67 -20.88 7.34
C GLU A 105 18.56 -20.28 5.93
N LEU A 106 17.77 -19.21 5.77
CA LEU A 106 17.54 -18.50 4.51
C LEU A 106 18.59 -17.41 4.26
#